data_AF-A0A7Y5VN10-F1
#
_entry.id   AF-A0A7Y5VN10-F1
#
_cell.length_a   1.000
_cell.length_b   1.000
_cell.length_c   1.000
_cell.angle_alpha   90.00
_cell.angle_beta   90.00
_cell.angle_gamma   90.00
#
_symmetry.space_group_name_H-M   'P 1'
#
loop_
_entity.id
_entity.type
_entity.pdbx_description
1 polymer ?
#
loop_
_entity_poly.entity_id
_entity_poly.type
_entity_poly.pdbx_seq_one_letter_code
_entity_poly.pdbx_strand_id
1 'polypeptide(L)' 'MRVKLPRRRLVDWMPQDGDQGEWLERLAVEGWVPEHRTGAEVVVNGRKVVRFALVERASGMTKEPPPG' A
#
# COMPACT_ATOMS: atom_id res chain seq x y z
N MET A 1 22.12 -5.10 -17.33
CA MET A 1 21.56 -5.16 -15.97
C MET A 1 20.04 -5.14 -16.10
N ARG A 2 19.30 -6.17 -15.64
CA ARG A 2 17.82 -6.11 -15.64
C ARG A 2 17.38 -5.40 -14.37
N VAL A 3 16.72 -4.25 -14.50
CA VAL A 3 16.10 -3.56 -13.36
C VAL A 3 14.91 -4.41 -12.91
N LYS A 4 14.91 -4.88 -11.67
CA LYS A 4 13.75 -5.53 -11.07
C LYS A 4 12.75 -4.44 -10.70
N LEU A 5 11.59 -4.42 -11.34
CA LEU A 5 10.51 -3.52 -10.97
C LEU A 5 9.90 -3.98 -9.63
N PRO A 6 9.46 -3.05 -8.77
CA PRO A 6 8.81 -3.39 -7.53
C PRO A 6 7.50 -4.14 -7.80
N ARG A 7 7.14 -5.07 -6.91
CA ARG A 7 5.86 -5.78 -7.03
C ARG A 7 4.71 -4.80 -6.82
N ARG A 8 3.58 -5.09 -7.45
CA ARG A 8 2.33 -4.35 -7.29
C ARG A 8 1.20 -5.29 -6.90
N ARG A 9 0.23 -4.79 -6.14
CA ARG A 9 -1.02 -5.50 -5.84
C ARG A 9 -2.18 -4.55 -5.66
N LEU A 10 -3.39 -5.06 -5.87
CA LEU A 10 -4.63 -4.37 -5.51
C LEU A 10 -5.14 -4.96 -4.19
N VAL A 11 -5.65 -4.09 -3.33
CA VAL A 11 -6.34 -4.45 -2.09
C VAL A 11 -7.60 -3.62 -1.96
N ASP A 12 -8.62 -4.21 -1.34
CA ASP A 12 -9.91 -3.58 -1.14
C ASP A 12 -10.11 -3.37 0.36
N TRP A 13 -10.44 -2.13 0.75
CA TRP A 13 -10.86 -1.77 2.09
C TRP A 13 -12.38 -1.59 2.15
N MET A 14 -12.97 -2.05 3.25
CA MET A 14 -14.37 -1.85 3.59
C MET A 14 -14.46 -1.31 5.03
N PRO A 15 -15.56 -0.60 5.39
CA PRO A 15 -15.74 -0.09 6.76
C PRO A 15 -15.64 -1.16 7.87
N GLN A 16 -15.94 -2.42 7.54
CA GLN A 16 -15.83 -3.55 8.45
C GLN A 16 -14.37 -3.97 8.75
N ASP A 17 -13.40 -3.52 7.95
CA ASP A 17 -11.98 -3.76 8.15
C ASP A 17 -11.36 -2.78 9.17
N GLY A 18 -12.16 -1.86 9.71
CA GLY A 18 -11.76 -0.84 10.68
C GLY A 18 -11.36 0.48 10.03
N ASP A 19 -10.65 1.33 10.77
CA ASP A 19 -10.17 2.61 10.25
C ASP A 19 -9.24 2.40 9.05
N GLN A 20 -9.47 3.18 7.99
CA GLN A 20 -8.72 3.04 6.75
C GLN A 20 -7.24 3.40 6.93
N GLY A 21 -6.93 4.38 7.79
CA GLY A 21 -5.56 4.78 8.10
C GLY A 21 -4.81 3.66 8.81
N GLU A 22 -5.37 3.12 9.89
CA GLU A 22 -4.78 1.97 10.60
C GLU A 22 -4.61 0.75 9.68
N TRP A 23 -5.59 0.49 8.82
CA TRP A 23 -5.52 -0.60 7.85
C TRP A 23 -4.37 -0.41 6.84
N LEU A 24 -4.17 0.81 6.34
CA LEU A 24 -3.02 1.15 5.49
C LEU A 24 -1.69 1.06 6.23
N GLU A 25 -1.63 1.43 7.50
CA GLU A 25 -0.42 1.32 8.32
C GLU A 25 0.03 -0.13 8.49
N ARG A 26 -0.92 -1.06 8.70
CA ARG A 26 -0.61 -2.50 8.76
C ARG A 26 0.02 -2.99 7.46
N LEU A 27 -0.53 -2.59 6.31
CA LEU A 27 0.04 -2.92 5.00
C LEU A 27 1.45 -2.31 4.83
N ALA A 28 1.69 -1.11 5.35
CA ALA A 28 3.00 -0.47 5.31
C ALA A 28 4.05 -1.21 6.16
N VAL A 29 3.65 -1.76 7.31
CA VAL A 29 4.50 -2.66 8.13
C VAL A 29 4.84 -3.95 7.37
N GLU A 30 3.91 -4.48 6.58
CA GLU A 30 4.14 -5.61 5.67
C GLU A 30 4.96 -5.25 4.42
N GLY A 31 5.41 -4.01 4.29
CA GLY A 31 6.23 -3.54 3.19
C GLY A 31 5.44 -3.13 1.95
N TRP A 32 4.15 -2.84 2.07
CA TRP A 32 3.30 -2.35 0.97
C TRP A 32 2.83 -0.93 1.22
N VAL A 33 3.11 -0.02 0.29
CA VAL A 33 2.67 1.37 0.39
C VAL A 33 1.72 1.70 -0.77
N PRO A 34 0.68 2.51 -0.54
CA PRO A 34 -0.24 2.87 -1.61
C PRO A 34 0.46 3.78 -2.63
N GLU A 35 0.26 3.50 -3.93
CA GLU A 35 0.78 4.34 -5.03
C GLU A 35 0.17 5.76 -5.01
N HIS A 36 -1.07 5.86 -4.49
CA HIS A 36 -1.78 7.12 -4.30
C HIS A 36 -2.35 7.22 -2.89
N ARG A 37 -2.39 8.44 -2.35
CA ARG A 37 -2.89 8.70 -0.99
C ARG A 37 -4.35 8.29 -0.79
N THR A 38 -5.14 8.32 -1.86
CA THR A 38 -6.57 7.98 -1.86
C THR A 38 -6.81 6.76 -2.75
N GLY A 39 -7.60 5.81 -2.25
CA GLY A 39 -8.10 4.71 -3.06
C GLY A 39 -9.26 5.16 -3.95
N ALA A 40 -9.65 4.28 -4.87
CA ALA A 40 -10.79 4.49 -5.75
C ALA A 40 -12.03 3.77 -5.20
N GLU A 41 -13.16 4.45 -5.11
CA GLU A 41 -14.44 3.79 -4.81
C GLU A 41 -14.86 2.92 -6.00
N VAL A 42 -15.08 1.63 -5.77
CA VAL A 42 -15.48 0.67 -6.79
C VAL A 42 -16.56 -0.28 -6.27
N VAL A 43 -17.35 -0.85 -7.19
CA VAL A 43 -18.35 -1.88 -6.86
C VAL A 43 -17.80 -3.25 -7.27
N VAL A 44 -17.67 -4.15 -6.31
CA VAL A 44 -17.23 -5.54 -6.51
C VAL A 44 -18.33 -6.47 -6.03
N ASN A 45 -18.89 -7.28 -6.93
CA ASN A 45 -19.99 -8.21 -6.62
C ASN A 45 -21.17 -7.54 -5.86
N GLY A 46 -21.50 -6.30 -6.25
CA GLY A 46 -22.58 -5.52 -5.62
C GLY A 46 -22.22 -4.83 -4.30
N ARG A 47 -20.96 -4.92 -3.84
CA ARG A 47 -20.48 -4.25 -2.63
C ARG A 47 -19.59 -3.06 -2.97
N LYS A 48 -19.83 -1.91 -2.34
CA LYS A 48 -18.94 -0.75 -2.44
C LYS A 48 -17.70 -0.99 -1.59
N VAL A 49 -16.53 -0.81 -2.18
CA VAL A 49 -15.22 -0.93 -1.53
C VAL A 49 -14.32 0.23 -1.97
N VAL A 50 -13.29 0.52 -1.19
CA VAL A 50 -12.23 1.46 -1.58
C VAL A 50 -11.00 0.65 -1.99
N ARG A 51 -10.65 0.69 -3.27
CA ARG A 51 -9.54 -0.06 -3.85
C ARG A 51 -8.26 0.75 -3.86
N PHE A 52 -7.19 0.18 -3.32
CA PHE A 52 -5.84 0.75 -3.37
C PHE A 52 -4.93 -0.07 -4.28
N ALA A 53 -4.16 0.63 -5.11
CA ALA A 53 -2.98 0.07 -5.73
C ALA A 53 -1.79 0.25 -4.78
N LEU A 54 -1.15 -0.85 -4.40
CA LEU A 54 0.04 -0.86 -3.54
C LEU A 54 1.27 -1.25 -4.34
N VAL A 55 2.40 -0.66 -3.96
CA VAL A 55 3.73 -1.01 -4.44
C VAL A 55 4.56 -1.55 -3.29
N GLU A 56 5.35 -2.58 -3.57
CA GLU A 56 6.34 -3.13 -2.63
C GLU A 56 7.37 -2.05 -2.33
N ARG A 57 7.56 -1.77 -1.04
CA ARG A 57 8.57 -0.85 -0.55
C ARG A 57 9.94 -1.39 -0.96
N ALA A 58 10.68 -0.62 -1.75
CA ALA A 58 12.05 -0.96 -2.08
C ALA A 58 12.87 -1.04 -0.78
N SER A 59 13.41 -2.21 -0.48
CA SER A 59 14.42 -2.39 0.58
C SER A 59 15.69 -1.64 0.15
N GLY A 60 15.82 -0.37 0.53
CA GLY A 60 16.96 0.45 0.10
C GLY A 60 16.95 1.94 0.45
N MET A 61 16.09 2.39 1.38
CA MET A 61 16.25 3.70 2.02
C MET A 61 16.21 3.55 3.54
N THR A 62 17.10 2.74 4.09
CA THR A 62 17.73 3.14 5.34
C THR A 62 18.64 4.31 4.97
N LYS A 63 18.22 5.54 5.28
CA LYS A 63 19.20 6.61 5.46
C LYS A 63 20.09 6.11 6.59
N GLU A 64 21.30 5.65 6.28
CA GLU A 64 22.34 5.59 7.30
C GLU A 64 22.40 6.99 7.92
N PRO A 65 22.39 7.13 9.26
CA PRO A 65 22.66 8.42 9.86
C PRO A 65 24.06 8.85 9.38
N PRO A 66 24.26 10.12 8.99
CA PRO A 66 25.59 10.57 8.62
C PRO A 66 26.53 10.33 9.81
N PRO A 67 27.78 9.89 9.58
CA PRO A 67 28.75 9.82 10.65
C PRO A 67 28.98 11.25 11.17
N GLY A 68 28.66 11.47 12.44
CA GLY A 68 28.88 12.69 13.19
C GLY A 68 28.92 12.37 14.67
#